data_AF-A0A1F7RST8-F1
#
_entry.id   AF-A0A1F7RST8-F1
#
_cell.length_a   1.000
_cell.length_b   1.000
_cell.length_c   1.000
_cell.angle_alpha   90.00
_cell.angle_beta   90.00
_cell.angle_gamma   90.00
#
_symmetry.space_group_name_H-M   'P 1'
#
loop_
_entity.id
_entity.type
_entity.pdbx_description
1 polymer ?
#
loop_
_entity_poly.entity_id
_entity_poly.type
_entity_poly.pdbx_seq_one_letter_code
_entity_poly.pdbx_strand_id
1 'polypeptide(L)' 'MKPGVLDPQGKAVKNALDSLGFEGLKDVRVGKYFAIKLDDISKEKAVERLKGMCEKLLANPVIEDYKIEILK' A
#
# COMPACT_ATOMS: atom_id res chain seq x y z
N MET A 1 3.87 1.22 -5.09
CA MET A 1 4.76 0.52 -6.05
C MET A 1 5.46 1.60 -6.83
N LYS A 2 6.77 1.44 -7.01
CA LYS A 2 7.55 2.49 -7.65
C LYS A 2 7.12 2.72 -9.11
N PRO A 3 7.20 3.96 -9.61
CA PRO A 3 6.96 4.24 -11.03
C PRO A 3 7.82 3.34 -11.92
N GLY A 4 7.18 2.59 -12.84
CA GLY A 4 7.86 1.68 -13.77
C GLY A 4 7.86 0.20 -13.35
N VAL A 5 7.46 -0.14 -12.12
CA VAL A 5 7.25 -1.54 -11.72
C VAL A 5 5.90 -2.02 -12.24
N LEU A 6 5.91 -3.10 -13.03
CA LEU A 6 4.69 -3.74 -13.52
C LEU A 6 3.94 -4.37 -12.35
N ASP A 7 2.63 -4.09 -12.26
CA ASP A 7 1.69 -4.75 -11.33
C ASP A 7 0.76 -5.68 -12.13
N PRO A 8 1.13 -6.95 -12.38
CA PRO A 8 0.28 -7.89 -13.12
C PRO A 8 -1.07 -8.12 -12.43
N GLN A 9 -1.11 -8.05 -11.10
CA GLN A 9 -2.32 -8.27 -10.33
C GLN A 9 -3.29 -7.10 -10.49
N GLY A 10 -2.80 -5.86 -10.36
CA GLY A 10 -3.57 -4.66 -10.66
C GLY A 10 -4.16 -4.66 -12.07
N LYS A 11 -3.36 -5.05 -13.07
CA LYS A 11 -3.85 -5.17 -14.45
C LYS A 11 -4.92 -6.23 -14.61
N ALA A 12 -4.76 -7.41 -14.00
CA ALA A 12 -5.76 -8.47 -14.03
C ALA A 12 -7.08 -8.02 -13.40
N VAL A 13 -7.03 -7.35 -12.24
CA VAL A 13 -8.23 -6.81 -11.57
C VAL A 13 -8.90 -5.73 -12.41
N LYS A 14 -8.13 -4.80 -13.01
CA LYS A 14 -8.69 -3.78 -13.91
C LYS A 14 -9.46 -4.44 -15.06
N ASN A 15 -8.84 -5.41 -15.75
CA ASN A 15 -9.47 -6.10 -16.88
C ASN A 15 -10.77 -6.83 -16.45
N ALA A 16 -10.78 -7.43 -15.25
CA ALA A 16 -11.98 -8.06 -14.71
C ALA A 16 -13.09 -7.03 -14.45
N LEU A 17 -12.75 -5.87 -13.87
CA LEU A 17 -13.71 -4.78 -13.65
C LEU A 17 -14.24 -4.19 -14.97
N ASP A 18 -13.37 -4.00 -15.96
CA ASP A 18 -13.77 -3.56 -17.30
C ASP A 18 -14.76 -4.56 -17.92
N SER A 19 -14.52 -5.88 -17.77
CA SER A 19 -15.40 -6.95 -18.28
C SER A 19 -16.76 -7.01 -17.58
N LEU A 20 -16.85 -6.48 -16.35
CA LEU A 20 -18.09 -6.36 -15.59
C LEU A 20 -18.87 -5.08 -15.92
N GLY A 21 -18.36 -4.24 -16.83
CA GLY A 21 -19.01 -2.99 -17.27
C GLY A 21 -18.69 -1.77 -16.41
N PHE A 22 -17.67 -1.83 -15.53
CA PHE A 22 -17.22 -0.65 -14.79
C PHE A 22 -16.33 0.22 -15.68
N GLU A 23 -16.90 1.29 -16.22
CA GLU A 23 -16.20 2.22 -17.10
C GLU A 23 -15.42 3.32 -16.34
N GLY A 24 -14.48 3.98 -17.02
CA GLY A 24 -13.73 5.13 -16.48
C GLY A 24 -12.55 4.76 -15.56
N LEU A 25 -12.23 3.49 -15.40
CA LEU A 25 -11.07 3.03 -14.62
C LEU A 25 -9.76 3.34 -15.36
N LYS A 26 -8.95 4.24 -14.80
CA LYS A 26 -7.64 4.63 -15.37
C LYS A 26 -6.50 3.69 -14.95
N ASP A 27 -6.48 3.29 -13.69
CA ASP A 27 -5.45 2.42 -13.11
C ASP A 27 -6.05 1.65 -11.93
N VAL A 28 -5.55 0.44 -11.68
CA VAL A 28 -5.87 -0.36 -10.48
C VAL A 28 -4.57 -0.86 -9.92
N ARG A 29 -4.36 -0.64 -8.61
CA ARG A 29 -3.18 -1.08 -7.87
C ARG A 29 -3.58 -2.11 -6.85
N VAL A 30 -2.83 -3.21 -6.77
CA VAL A 30 -2.97 -4.18 -5.69
C VAL A 30 -1.77 -4.05 -4.76
N GLY A 31 -2.04 -4.05 -3.47
CA GLY A 31 -1.02 -3.87 -2.44
C GLY A 31 -1.43 -4.49 -1.11
N LYS A 32 -0.51 -4.40 -0.14
CA LYS A 32 -0.74 -4.88 1.22
C LYS A 32 -1.32 -3.76 2.08
N TYR A 33 -2.24 -4.12 2.97
CA TYR A 33 -2.77 -3.24 4.01
C TYR A 33 -2.50 -3.86 5.38
N PHE A 34 -1.90 -3.08 6.28
CA PHE A 34 -1.60 -3.51 7.65
C PHE A 34 -2.33 -2.59 8.64
N ALA A 35 -3.21 -3.16 9.45
CA ALA A 35 -3.80 -2.49 10.61
C ALA A 35 -2.97 -2.84 11.84
N ILE A 36 -2.28 -1.85 12.41
CA ILE A 36 -1.34 -2.04 13.52
C ILE A 36 -1.81 -1.21 14.71
N LYS A 37 -2.04 -1.88 15.85
CA LYS A 37 -2.32 -1.23 17.11
C LYS A 37 -1.00 -1.12 17.90
N LEU A 38 -0.71 0.08 18.39
CA LEU A 38 0.44 0.36 19.24
C LEU A 38 -0.05 0.74 20.65
N ASP A 39 0.82 0.61 21.63
CA ASP A 39 0.59 1.13 22.98
C ASP A 39 0.45 2.66 22.97
N ASP A 40 0.08 3.25 24.11
CA ASP A 40 -0.07 4.70 24.25
C ASP A 40 1.29 5.39 24.10
N ILE A 41 1.53 5.90 22.89
CA ILE A 41 2.75 6.60 22.49
C ILE A 41 2.36 7.83 21.68
N SER A 42 3.25 8.84 21.69
CA SER A 42 3.05 10.02 20.86
C SER A 42 3.00 9.67 19.37
N LYS A 43 2.30 10.49 18.60
CA LYS A 43 2.15 10.31 17.15
C LYS A 43 3.51 10.25 16.44
N GLU A 44 4.48 11.04 16.88
CA GLU A 44 5.82 11.10 16.31
C GLU A 44 6.55 9.76 16.51
N LYS A 45 6.49 9.22 17.74
CA LYS A 45 7.07 7.90 18.06
C LYS A 45 6.38 6.76 17.30
N ALA A 46 5.06 6.85 17.12
CA ALA A 46 4.31 5.87 16.32
C ALA A 46 4.79 5.86 14.86
N VAL A 47 4.93 7.04 14.25
CA VAL A 47 5.41 7.16 12.87
C VAL A 47 6.84 6.64 12.72
N GLU A 48 7.75 6.95 13.66
CA GLU A 48 9.12 6.44 13.63
C GLU A 48 9.17 4.90 13.70
N ARG A 49 8.42 4.30 14.63
CA ARG A 49 8.31 2.84 14.73
C ARG A 49 7.75 2.21 13.46
N LEU A 50 6.67 2.76 12.92
CA LEU A 50 6.02 2.24 11.71
C LEU A 50 6.94 2.34 10.49
N LYS A 51 7.70 3.45 10.34
CA LYS A 51 8.73 3.57 9.30
C LYS A 51 9.77 2.46 9.41
N GLY A 52 10.29 2.23 10.62
CA GLY A 52 11.25 1.16 10.87
C GLY A 52 10.70 -0.23 10.54
N MET A 53 9.42 -0.49 10.80
CA MET A 53 8.75 -1.75 10.41
C MET A 53 8.64 -1.87 8.88
N CYS A 54 8.25 -0.79 8.19
CA CYS A 54 8.15 -0.77 6.73
C CYS A 54 9.49 -1.01 6.04
N GLU A 55 10.56 -0.35 6.49
CA GLU A 55 11.90 -0.47 5.90
C GLU A 55 12.54 -1.85 6.13
N LYS A 56 12.28 -2.46 7.29
CA LYS A 56 12.90 -3.73 7.66
C LYS A 56 12.13 -4.96 7.16
N LEU A 57 10.82 -4.86 6.98
CA LEU A 57 9.99 -6.04 6.75
C LEU A 57 8.75 -5.79 5.89
N LEU A 58 7.93 -4.80 6.22
CA LEU A 58 6.57 -4.74 5.67
C LEU A 58 6.54 -4.32 4.20
N ALA A 59 7.55 -3.58 3.74
CA ALA A 59 7.70 -3.17 2.34
C ALA A 59 9.04 -3.65 1.79
N ASN A 60 9.04 -4.12 0.55
CA ASN A 60 10.27 -4.29 -0.21
C ASN A 60 10.70 -2.93 -0.78
N PRO A 61 11.76 -2.27 -0.28
CA PRO A 61 12.13 -0.91 -0.65
C PRO A 61 12.61 -0.78 -2.10
N VAL A 62 12.89 -1.89 -2.80
CA VAL A 62 13.29 -1.87 -4.21
C VAL A 62 12.09 -1.63 -5.13
N ILE A 63 10.93 -2.23 -4.82
CA ILE A 63 9.78 -2.32 -5.74
C ILE A 63 8.47 -1.76 -5.15
N GLU A 64 8.34 -1.70 -3.83
CA GLU A 64 7.15 -1.23 -3.14
C GLU A 64 7.37 0.18 -2.56
N ASP A 65 6.30 0.97 -2.57
CA ASP A 65 6.20 2.21 -1.78
C ASP A 65 5.16 1.95 -0.70
N TYR A 66 5.27 2.67 0.41
CA TYR A 66 4.31 2.59 1.51
C TYR A 66 3.86 3.98 1.95
N LYS A 67 2.66 4.04 2.52
CA LYS A 67 2.09 5.22 3.17
C LYS A 67 1.67 4.83 4.57
N ILE A 68 2.02 5.66 5.55
CA ILE A 68 1.59 5.50 6.93
C ILE A 68 0.43 6.47 7.18
N GLU A 69 -0.66 5.96 7.71
CA GLU A 69 -1.81 6.74 8.15
C GLU A 69 -2.09 6.42 9.62
N ILE A 70 -2.21 7.47 10.44
CA ILE A 70 -2.52 7.33 11.85
C ILE A 70 -4.00 7.65 12.03
N LEU A 71 -4.77 6.62 12.38
CA LEU A 71 -6.18 6.73 12.74
C LEU A 71 -6.29 7.19 14.20
N LYS A 72 -7.21 8.12 14.45
CA LYS A 72 -7.52 8.61 15.81
C LYS A 72 -8.55 7.72 16.48
#